data_AF-A0A1V2ZD29-F1
#
_entry.id   AF-A0A1V2ZD29-F1
#
_cell.length_a   1.000
_cell.length_b   1.000
_cell.length_c   1.000
_cell.angle_alpha   90.00
_cell.angle_beta   90.00
_cell.angle_gamma   90.00
#
_symmetry.space_group_name_H-M   'P 1'
#
loop_
_entity.id
_entity.type
_entity.pdbx_description
1 polymer ?
#
loop_
_entity_poly.entity_id
_entity_poly.type
_entity_poly.pdbx_seq_one_letter_code
_entity_poly.pdbx_strand_id
1 'polypeptide(L)'
;MIERPEFDFDRNFTRIPNAWARDARLSRRARGLLLELLSHRPGWKIGERSLVKSGREGRDAVRATIAELLEAGYLVRVQNRDGGRFGEVDYRLTAPSMAQSTADGFSGDGETAAGKTGAGESDHKEDHLEEDHPEELMLVPAGPSASDRFEEFWKVYPRKVAKGTAKAAFLRLVKKHDVEAIIGGARRLAADPNLPEQQFVKHPTTWLNGEGWDDEPLPERIDRVRPPQDDDGEFDWLRARS
;
A
#
# COMPACT_ATOMS: atom_id res chain seq x y z
N MET A 1 3.52 50.46 33.52
CA MET A 1 4.14 49.19 33.09
C MET A 1 3.00 48.26 32.73
N ILE A 2 3.05 47.54 31.61
CA ILE A 2 2.03 46.55 31.23
C ILE A 2 2.65 45.18 31.43
N GLU A 3 2.02 44.37 32.28
CA GLU A 3 2.42 43.01 32.58
C GLU A 3 1.56 42.04 31.77
N ARG A 4 2.19 41.06 31.10
CA ARG A 4 1.49 39.98 30.41
C ARG A 4 1.54 38.74 31.31
N PRO A 5 0.41 38.26 31.85
CA PRO A 5 0.39 37.01 32.60
C PRO A 5 0.73 35.82 31.70
N GLU A 6 1.14 34.71 32.31
CA GLU A 6 1.25 33.41 31.63
C GLU A 6 -0.15 32.83 31.40
N PHE A 7 -0.41 32.34 30.19
CA PHE A 7 -1.66 31.68 29.83
C PHE A 7 -1.46 30.16 29.72
N ASP A 8 -2.50 29.37 29.97
CA ASP A 8 -2.42 27.90 29.85
C ASP A 8 -1.95 27.42 28.47
N PHE A 9 -2.23 28.18 27.41
CA PHE A 9 -1.76 27.85 26.06
C PHE A 9 -0.26 28.12 25.85
N ASP A 10 0.42 28.91 26.70
CA ASP A 10 1.85 29.21 26.59
C ASP A 10 2.75 27.97 26.78
N ARG A 11 2.17 26.83 27.19
CA ARG A 11 2.86 25.52 27.32
C ARG A 11 2.27 24.41 26.44
N ASN A 12 1.17 24.67 25.71
CA ASN A 12 0.39 23.66 25.00
C ASN A 12 0.55 23.76 23.46
N PHE A 13 1.74 24.09 22.97
CA PHE A 13 2.04 24.15 21.53
C PHE A 13 3.39 23.52 21.18
N THR A 14 3.49 22.94 19.99
CA THR A 14 4.73 22.39 19.45
C THR A 14 5.42 23.46 18.60
N ARG A 15 6.63 23.88 18.99
CA ARG A 15 7.45 24.82 18.19
C ARG A 15 8.25 24.03 17.17
N ILE A 16 7.89 24.15 15.90
CA ILE A 16 8.60 23.51 14.78
C ILE A 16 9.28 24.58 13.91
N PRO A 17 10.55 24.40 13.48
CA PRO A 17 11.17 25.27 12.50
C PRO A 17 10.38 25.31 11.19
N ASN A 18 10.17 26.49 10.61
CA ASN A 18 9.45 26.64 9.33
C ASN A 18 10.06 25.77 8.21
N ALA A 19 11.38 25.57 8.21
CA ALA A 19 12.07 24.70 7.26
C ALA A 19 11.58 23.23 7.33
N TRP A 20 11.27 22.72 8.53
CA TRP A 20 10.79 21.33 8.71
C TRP A 20 9.29 21.23 8.37
N ALA A 21 8.50 22.21 8.81
CA ALA A 21 7.07 22.28 8.50
C ALA A 21 6.77 22.45 6.99
N ARG A 22 7.74 22.98 6.24
CA ARG A 22 7.65 23.27 4.80
C ARG A 22 8.62 22.45 3.95
N ASP A 23 9.28 21.43 4.49
CA ASP A 23 10.19 20.59 3.71
C ASP A 23 9.44 19.93 2.55
N ALA A 24 9.83 20.28 1.33
CA ALA A 24 9.22 19.80 0.09
C ALA A 24 9.55 18.33 -0.19
N ARG A 25 10.64 17.81 0.40
CA ARG A 25 11.00 16.37 0.33
C ARG A 25 10.01 15.49 1.10
N LEU A 26 9.19 16.09 1.97
CA LEU A 26 8.20 15.38 2.77
C LEU A 26 6.76 15.60 2.27
N SER A 27 6.10 14.48 2.02
CA SER A 27 4.67 14.36 1.86
C SER A 27 3.92 15.02 3.03
N ARG A 28 2.70 15.48 2.76
CA ARG A 28 1.82 16.08 3.80
C ARG A 28 1.56 15.10 4.95
N ARG A 29 1.62 13.78 4.69
CA ARG A 29 1.51 12.72 5.70
C ARG A 29 2.75 12.65 6.58
N ALA A 30 3.95 12.60 5.99
CA ALA A 30 5.20 12.55 6.75
C ALA A 30 5.40 13.78 7.64
N ARG A 31 5.02 14.98 7.15
CA ARG A 31 5.00 16.19 7.98
C ARG A 31 3.98 16.12 9.13
N GLY A 32 2.82 15.49 8.91
CA GLY A 32 1.83 15.23 9.95
C GLY A 32 2.37 14.28 11.04
N LEU A 33 2.99 13.17 10.64
CA LEU A 33 3.60 12.20 11.56
C LEU A 33 4.78 12.83 12.32
N LEU A 34 5.62 13.62 11.66
CA LEU A 34 6.71 14.36 12.30
C LEU A 34 6.19 15.35 13.35
N LEU A 35 5.08 16.05 13.07
CA LEU A 35 4.39 16.92 14.04
C LEU A 35 3.83 16.12 15.23
N GLU A 36 3.17 14.98 15.01
CA GLU A 36 2.70 14.10 16.10
C GLU A 36 3.86 13.67 17.00
N LEU A 37 4.97 13.21 16.43
CA LEU A 37 6.18 12.81 17.16
C LEU A 37 6.81 13.97 17.95
N LEU A 38 6.87 15.17 17.36
CA LEU A 38 7.39 16.38 18.01
C LEU A 38 6.47 16.93 19.11
N SER A 39 5.17 16.58 19.10
CA SER A 39 4.22 17.00 20.13
C SER A 39 4.38 16.25 21.46
N HIS A 40 5.10 15.12 21.45
CA HIS A 40 5.40 14.34 22.65
C HIS A 40 6.58 14.92 23.44
N ARG A 41 6.64 14.55 24.74
CA ARG A 41 7.74 14.99 25.62
C ARG A 41 9.07 14.36 25.19
N PRO A 42 10.22 15.05 25.31
CA PRO A 42 11.53 14.46 25.05
C PRO A 42 11.74 13.15 25.81
N GLY A 43 12.28 12.13 25.12
CA GLY A 43 12.49 10.79 25.68
C GLY A 43 11.26 9.88 25.65
N TRP A 44 10.09 10.36 25.23
CA TRP A 44 8.92 9.51 24.98
C TRP A 44 9.22 8.49 23.87
N LYS A 45 8.90 7.22 24.11
CA LYS A 45 9.01 6.14 23.13
C LYS A 45 7.61 5.77 22.62
N ILE A 46 7.44 5.72 21.29
CA ILE A 46 6.21 5.27 20.65
C ILE A 46 6.53 4.21 19.59
N GLY A 47 5.93 3.03 19.74
CA GLY A 47 6.09 1.92 18.79
C GLY A 47 5.13 2.03 17.61
N GLU A 48 5.47 1.37 16.49
CA GLU A 48 4.67 1.31 15.26
C GLU A 48 3.18 0.98 15.54
N ARG A 49 2.93 0.03 16.45
CA ARG A 49 1.58 -0.41 16.82
C ARG A 49 0.76 0.67 17.52
N SER A 50 1.39 1.58 18.25
CA SER A 50 0.70 2.71 18.89
C SER A 50 0.34 3.79 17.87
N LEU A 51 1.22 4.09 16.91
CA LEU A 51 0.94 5.03 15.81
C LEU A 51 -0.24 4.57 14.95
N VAL A 52 -0.29 3.27 14.64
CA VAL A 52 -1.44 2.67 13.91
C VAL A 52 -2.73 2.69 14.74
N LYS A 53 -2.65 2.82 16.07
CA LYS A 53 -3.82 2.91 16.96
C LYS A 53 -4.26 4.35 17.24
N SER A 54 -3.34 5.33 17.25
CA SER A 54 -3.68 6.76 17.38
C SER A 54 -4.21 7.34 16.06
N GLY A 55 -3.63 6.92 14.93
CA GLY A 55 -3.98 7.40 13.61
C GLY A 55 -5.23 6.75 13.00
N ARG A 56 -5.72 7.36 11.92
CA ARG A 56 -6.72 6.75 11.00
C ARG A 56 -6.05 5.90 9.90
N GLU A 57 -4.72 5.76 9.98
CA GLU A 57 -3.90 5.22 8.90
C GLU A 57 -3.54 3.76 9.14
N GLY A 58 -3.63 2.94 8.09
CA GLY A 58 -3.27 1.53 8.16
C GLY A 58 -1.77 1.32 8.37
N ARG A 59 -1.42 0.14 8.89
CA ARG A 59 -0.04 -0.26 9.19
C ARG A 59 0.96 0.04 8.07
N ASP A 60 0.60 -0.27 6.83
CA ASP A 60 1.49 -0.10 5.68
C ASP A 60 1.68 1.37 5.30
N ALA A 61 0.67 2.23 5.53
CA ALA A 61 0.80 3.68 5.36
C ALA A 61 1.73 4.29 6.42
N VAL A 62 1.60 3.88 7.69
CA VAL A 62 2.51 4.30 8.77
C VAL A 62 3.95 3.85 8.46
N ARG A 63 4.14 2.61 7.98
CA ARG A 63 5.45 2.07 7.57
C ARG A 63 6.09 2.84 6.42
N ALA A 64 5.31 3.12 5.36
CA ALA A 64 5.79 3.93 4.24
C ALA A 64 6.20 5.33 4.70
N THR A 65 5.43 5.94 5.60
CA THR A 65 5.73 7.27 6.17
C THR A 65 6.99 7.26 7.04
N ILE A 66 7.21 6.21 7.82
CA ILE A 66 8.46 6.03 8.58
C ILE A 66 9.65 5.84 7.64
N ALA A 67 9.48 5.12 6.52
CA ALA A 67 10.53 4.97 5.51
C ALA A 67 10.90 6.31 4.85
N GLU A 68 9.89 7.11 4.48
CA GLU A 68 10.04 8.46 3.94
C GLU A 68 10.80 9.39 4.91
N LEU A 69 10.47 9.34 6.21
CA LEU A 69 11.17 10.11 7.25
C LEU A 69 12.61 9.63 7.51
N LEU A 70 12.92 8.34 7.30
CA LEU A 70 14.29 7.83 7.35
C LEU A 70 15.11 8.36 6.16
N GLU A 71 14.55 8.29 4.96
CA GLU A 71 15.20 8.71 3.71
C GLU A 71 15.49 10.22 3.68
N ALA A 72 14.52 11.04 4.11
CA ALA A 72 14.70 12.49 4.24
C ALA A 72 15.63 12.90 5.41
N GLY A 73 16.06 11.94 6.25
CA GLY A 73 16.99 12.15 7.36
C GLY A 73 16.37 12.73 8.63
N TYR A 74 15.06 12.60 8.83
CA TYR A 74 14.36 13.03 10.06
C TYR A 74 14.31 11.93 11.13
N LEU A 75 14.39 10.66 10.72
CA LEU A 75 14.53 9.51 11.60
C LEU A 75 15.85 8.78 11.32
N VAL A 76 16.37 8.10 12.34
CA VAL A 76 17.39 7.06 12.17
C VAL A 76 16.98 5.79 12.91
N ARG A 77 17.29 4.62 12.33
CA ARG A 77 17.11 3.32 13.00
C ARG A 77 18.17 3.12 14.07
N VAL A 78 17.76 2.74 15.26
CA VAL A 78 18.64 2.36 16.36
C VAL A 78 18.50 0.85 16.58
N GLN A 79 19.48 0.07 16.15
CA GLN A 79 19.53 -1.34 16.52
C GLN A 79 20.07 -1.47 17.94
N ASN A 80 19.20 -1.79 18.90
CA ASN A 80 19.66 -2.28 20.20
C ASN A 80 19.94 -3.79 20.10
N ARG A 81 21.20 -4.20 20.26
CA ARG A 81 21.65 -5.57 19.99
C ARG A 81 21.71 -6.41 21.27
N ASP A 82 20.57 -6.55 21.93
CA ASP A 82 20.43 -7.37 23.14
C ASP A 82 20.16 -8.86 22.82
N GLY A 83 21.07 -9.74 23.25
CA GLY A 83 20.74 -11.14 23.58
C GLY A 83 20.24 -12.06 22.46
N GLY A 84 20.55 -11.81 21.19
CA GLY A 84 20.35 -12.77 20.10
C GLY A 84 18.89 -13.02 19.67
N ARG A 85 17.94 -12.20 20.13
CA ARG A 85 16.58 -12.13 19.56
C ARG A 85 16.46 -10.88 18.69
N PHE A 86 15.67 -10.94 17.62
CA PHE A 86 15.32 -9.75 16.85
C PHE A 86 14.46 -8.83 17.73
N GLY A 87 15.07 -7.78 18.27
CA GLY A 87 14.40 -6.77 19.09
C GLY A 87 13.39 -5.92 18.32
N GLU A 88 12.55 -5.19 19.05
CA GLU A 88 11.72 -4.15 18.45
C GLU A 88 12.61 -3.05 17.84
N VAL A 89 12.27 -2.58 16.64
CA VAL A 89 13.09 -1.60 15.93
C VAL A 89 12.85 -0.22 16.54
N ASP A 90 13.81 0.25 17.34
CA ASP A 90 13.82 1.60 17.88
C ASP A 90 14.13 2.62 16.76
N TYR A 91 13.45 3.76 16.79
CA TYR A 91 13.70 4.91 15.92
C TYR A 91 14.04 6.14 16.77
N ARG A 92 14.93 7.00 16.28
CA ARG A 92 15.31 8.26 16.93
C ARG A 92 15.09 9.42 15.96
N LEU A 93 14.43 10.48 16.44
CA LEU A 93 14.34 11.75 15.71
C LEU A 93 15.72 12.40 15.61
N THR A 94 16.04 12.98 14.46
CA THR A 94 17.23 13.81 14.26
C THR A 94 16.90 15.03 13.43
N ALA A 95 17.73 16.06 13.53
CA ALA A 95 17.76 17.10 12.51
C ALA A 95 18.38 16.51 11.24
N PRO A 96 17.74 16.62 10.06
CA PRO A 96 18.43 16.32 8.81
C PRO A 96 19.55 17.35 8.64
N SER A 97 20.79 16.87 8.52
CA SER A 97 21.90 17.73 8.14
C SER A 97 21.63 18.29 6.74
N MET A 98 21.48 19.60 6.63
CA MET A 98 21.41 20.30 5.34
C MET A 98 22.78 20.31 4.63
N ALA A 99 23.85 19.82 5.28
CA ALA A 99 25.16 19.63 4.67
C ALA A 99 25.19 18.30 3.89
N GLN A 100 24.98 18.48 2.58
CA GLN A 100 25.31 17.67 1.41
C GLN A 100 26.10 16.36 1.55
N SER A 101 25.79 15.43 0.65
CA SER A 101 26.73 14.44 0.13
C SER A 101 28.07 15.09 -0.26
N THR A 102 29.17 14.56 0.25
CA THR A 102 30.50 14.67 -0.35
C THR A 102 31.08 13.28 -0.49
N ALA A 103 31.75 13.01 -1.61
CA ALA A 103 32.44 11.76 -1.87
C ALA A 103 33.73 11.65 -1.01
N ASP A 104 34.41 10.50 -1.18
CA ASP A 104 35.70 10.09 -0.60
C ASP A 104 35.69 9.72 0.90
N GLY A 105 36.11 8.52 1.32
CA GLY A 105 36.51 7.31 0.57
C GLY A 105 37.26 6.29 1.45
N PHE A 106 37.30 5.01 1.02
CA PHE A 106 38.18 3.90 1.51
C PHE A 106 38.08 3.48 3.01
N SER A 107 38.22 2.22 3.44
CA SER A 107 38.26 0.88 2.80
C SER A 107 37.94 -0.18 3.89
N GLY A 108 37.68 -1.46 3.58
CA GLY A 108 37.70 -2.11 2.26
C GLY A 108 37.22 -3.58 2.28
N ASP A 109 37.25 -4.16 1.09
CA ASP A 109 37.56 -5.55 0.70
C ASP A 109 36.85 -6.72 1.40
N GLY A 110 35.96 -7.37 0.64
CA GLY A 110 35.17 -8.54 1.08
C GLY A 110 34.36 -9.21 -0.05
N GLU A 111 35.01 -9.52 -1.18
CA GLU A 111 34.53 -10.49 -2.19
C GLU A 111 34.17 -11.86 -1.54
N THR A 112 33.19 -12.68 -1.94
CA THR A 112 32.13 -12.71 -3.00
C THR A 112 30.84 -13.35 -2.37
N ALA A 113 29.72 -13.76 -3.00
CA ALA A 113 29.34 -13.97 -4.41
C ALA A 113 27.80 -13.98 -4.67
N ALA A 114 27.45 -13.88 -5.96
CA ALA A 114 26.34 -14.53 -6.67
C ALA A 114 24.86 -14.46 -6.18
N GLY A 115 24.03 -13.73 -6.94
CA GLY A 115 22.56 -13.87 -6.94
C GLY A 115 21.83 -12.95 -7.94
N LYS A 116 21.62 -13.42 -9.19
CA LYS A 116 20.70 -12.80 -10.20
C LYS A 116 19.23 -12.86 -9.68
N THR A 117 18.23 -12.06 -10.05
CA THR A 117 17.92 -11.09 -11.14
C THR A 117 17.27 -9.80 -10.54
N GLY A 118 16.88 -8.72 -11.25
CA GLY A 118 16.95 -8.34 -12.68
C GLY A 118 15.61 -7.76 -13.22
N ALA A 119 15.69 -6.70 -14.05
CA ALA A 119 14.61 -5.83 -14.59
C ALA A 119 13.89 -4.91 -13.57
N GLY A 120 13.57 -3.64 -13.87
CA GLY A 120 13.86 -2.88 -15.11
C GLY A 120 13.62 -1.37 -14.97
N GLU A 121 14.04 -0.63 -16.00
CA GLU A 121 14.04 0.83 -16.14
C GLU A 121 12.69 1.52 -15.84
N SER A 122 12.76 2.76 -15.36
CA SER A 122 11.81 3.81 -15.77
C SER A 122 12.50 5.18 -15.74
N ASP A 123 12.72 5.76 -16.93
CA ASP A 123 13.17 7.15 -17.10
C ASP A 123 12.26 8.14 -16.38
N HIS A 124 12.87 9.05 -15.63
CA HIS A 124 12.24 10.28 -15.20
C HIS A 124 12.59 11.39 -16.18
N LYS A 125 11.59 11.91 -16.89
CA LYS A 125 11.70 13.20 -17.58
C LYS A 125 10.70 14.18 -16.98
N GLU A 126 11.23 15.20 -16.34
CA GLU A 126 10.51 16.38 -15.88
C GLU A 126 10.24 17.36 -17.04
N ASP A 127 9.56 18.46 -16.73
CA ASP A 127 9.01 19.55 -17.56
C ASP A 127 7.48 19.45 -17.77
N HIS A 128 6.66 20.47 -17.50
CA HIS A 128 6.96 21.85 -17.11
C HIS A 128 5.82 22.44 -16.24
N LEU A 129 6.11 23.51 -15.49
CA LEU A 129 5.12 24.28 -14.72
C LEU A 129 4.41 25.31 -15.60
N GLU A 130 3.09 25.47 -15.41
CA GLU A 130 2.39 26.77 -15.50
C GLU A 130 1.32 26.83 -14.38
N GLU A 131 1.35 27.89 -13.57
CA GLU A 131 0.26 28.27 -12.67
C GLU A 131 -0.53 29.41 -13.34
N ASP A 132 -1.87 29.34 -13.32
CA ASP A 132 -2.67 30.56 -13.38
C ASP A 132 -3.99 30.38 -12.58
N HIS A 133 -4.45 31.47 -11.96
CA HIS A 133 -5.63 31.57 -11.09
C HIS A 133 -6.69 32.48 -11.76
N PRO A 134 -7.89 32.73 -11.18
CA PRO A 134 -8.99 31.81 -10.87
C PRO A 134 -10.36 32.32 -11.45
N GLU A 135 -11.48 31.62 -11.14
CA GLU A 135 -12.90 32.02 -11.42
C GLU A 135 -13.30 32.07 -12.92
N GLU A 136 -14.41 31.50 -13.41
CA GLU A 136 -15.81 31.70 -13.00
C GLU A 136 -16.74 30.52 -13.46
N LEU A 137 -18.02 30.55 -13.05
CA LEU A 137 -19.02 29.47 -13.13
C LEU A 137 -19.22 28.76 -14.48
N MET A 138 -19.24 27.42 -14.47
CA MET A 138 -20.34 26.62 -15.05
C MET A 138 -20.67 25.38 -14.22
N LEU A 139 -21.95 25.22 -13.86
CA LEU A 139 -22.50 24.03 -13.19
C LEU A 139 -22.67 22.87 -14.20
N VAL A 140 -21.59 22.13 -14.45
CA VAL A 140 -21.69 20.78 -15.03
C VAL A 140 -22.01 19.81 -13.90
N PRO A 141 -23.01 18.91 -14.00
CA PRO A 141 -23.23 17.90 -12.96
C PRO A 141 -21.96 17.05 -12.85
N ALA A 142 -21.38 17.00 -11.65
CA ALA A 142 -20.21 16.18 -11.39
C ALA A 142 -20.53 14.73 -11.80
N GLY A 143 -19.82 14.22 -12.80
CA GLY A 143 -20.01 12.86 -13.29
C GLY A 143 -19.83 11.85 -12.14
N PRO A 144 -20.44 10.65 -12.24
CA PRO A 144 -20.40 9.65 -11.17
C PRO A 144 -18.97 9.42 -10.71
N SER A 145 -18.75 9.60 -9.41
CA SER A 145 -17.44 9.53 -8.79
C SER A 145 -16.81 8.16 -9.02
N ALA A 146 -15.48 8.08 -8.97
CA ALA A 146 -14.78 6.79 -8.93
C ALA A 146 -15.28 5.87 -7.79
N SER A 147 -15.86 6.44 -6.72
CA SER A 147 -16.56 5.68 -5.68
C SER A 147 -17.89 5.08 -6.17
N ASP A 148 -18.66 5.79 -6.98
CA ASP A 148 -19.97 5.36 -7.49
C ASP A 148 -19.80 4.29 -8.56
N ARG A 149 -18.79 4.47 -9.43
CA ARG A 149 -18.35 3.45 -10.39
C ARG A 149 -17.83 2.17 -9.72
N PHE A 150 -17.20 2.29 -8.55
CA PHE A 150 -16.89 1.10 -7.74
C PHE A 150 -18.16 0.38 -7.23
N GLU A 151 -19.23 1.11 -6.91
CA GLU A 151 -20.49 0.46 -6.51
C GLU A 151 -21.18 -0.24 -7.68
N GLU A 152 -21.07 0.30 -8.89
CA GLU A 152 -21.50 -0.35 -10.14
C GLU A 152 -20.74 -1.68 -10.36
N PHE A 153 -19.40 -1.65 -10.30
CA PHE A 153 -18.55 -2.86 -10.30
C PHE A 153 -18.97 -3.86 -9.21
N TRP A 154 -19.17 -3.39 -7.97
CA TRP A 154 -19.49 -4.23 -6.81
C TRP A 154 -20.90 -4.85 -6.87
N LYS A 155 -21.84 -4.21 -7.58
CA LYS A 155 -23.18 -4.78 -7.83
C LYS A 155 -23.07 -5.99 -8.77
N VAL A 156 -22.29 -5.86 -9.84
CA VAL A 156 -22.14 -6.88 -10.90
C VAL A 156 -21.25 -8.05 -10.49
N TYR A 157 -20.14 -7.82 -9.79
CA TYR A 157 -19.11 -8.84 -9.59
C TYR A 157 -19.65 -10.09 -8.83
N PRO A 158 -19.49 -11.32 -9.39
CA PRO A 158 -20.22 -12.50 -8.90
C PRO A 158 -19.80 -12.99 -7.51
N ARG A 159 -18.56 -12.73 -7.06
CA ARG A 159 -18.06 -13.14 -5.73
C ARG A 159 -17.69 -11.95 -4.84
N LYS A 160 -18.50 -11.67 -3.82
CA LYS A 160 -18.41 -10.43 -3.01
C LYS A 160 -17.60 -10.64 -1.73
N VAL A 161 -16.27 -10.63 -1.85
CA VAL A 161 -15.31 -10.79 -0.72
C VAL A 161 -14.41 -9.56 -0.58
N ALA A 162 -14.08 -9.19 0.67
CA ALA A 162 -13.11 -8.14 1.03
C ALA A 162 -13.33 -6.77 0.34
N LYS A 163 -14.55 -6.23 0.43
CA LYS A 163 -14.98 -4.96 -0.24
C LYS A 163 -13.98 -3.80 -0.11
N GLY A 164 -13.33 -3.64 1.04
CA GLY A 164 -12.34 -2.58 1.27
C GLY A 164 -11.08 -2.71 0.41
N THR A 165 -10.49 -3.91 0.31
CA THR A 165 -9.29 -4.13 -0.52
C THR A 165 -9.64 -4.07 -2.00
N ALA A 166 -10.81 -4.58 -2.39
CA ALA A 166 -11.32 -4.46 -3.76
C ALA A 166 -11.53 -2.99 -4.15
N LYS A 167 -12.08 -2.15 -3.25
CA LYS A 167 -12.23 -0.70 -3.48
C LYS A 167 -10.89 0.00 -3.66
N ALA A 168 -9.89 -0.33 -2.84
CA ALA A 168 -8.56 0.23 -2.96
C ALA A 168 -7.87 -0.17 -4.30
N ALA A 169 -8.01 -1.43 -4.71
CA ALA A 169 -7.50 -1.90 -6.01
C ALA A 169 -8.21 -1.21 -7.18
N PHE A 170 -9.54 -1.12 -7.17
CA PHE A 170 -10.33 -0.46 -8.21
C PHE A 170 -9.96 1.03 -8.35
N LEU A 171 -9.94 1.78 -7.24
CA LEU A 171 -9.57 3.20 -7.23
C LEU A 171 -8.12 3.48 -7.67
N ARG A 172 -7.24 2.47 -7.62
CA ARG A 172 -5.87 2.55 -8.17
C ARG A 172 -5.87 2.34 -9.68
N LEU A 173 -6.70 1.43 -10.19
CA LEU A 173 -6.72 1.02 -11.60
C LEU A 173 -7.49 1.98 -12.51
N VAL A 174 -8.61 2.57 -12.06
CA VAL A 174 -9.36 3.59 -12.82
C VAL A 174 -8.58 4.90 -13.07
N LYS A 175 -7.36 5.02 -12.51
CA LYS A 175 -6.41 6.11 -12.83
C LYS A 175 -5.50 5.80 -14.02
N LYS A 176 -5.46 4.55 -14.47
CA LYS A 176 -4.54 4.01 -15.48
C LYS A 176 -5.24 3.30 -16.63
N HIS A 177 -6.40 2.72 -16.37
CA HIS A 177 -7.21 1.97 -17.34
C HIS A 177 -8.62 2.55 -17.38
N ASP A 178 -9.32 2.33 -18.49
CA ASP A 178 -10.70 2.75 -18.64
C ASP A 178 -11.63 2.05 -17.63
N VAL A 179 -12.51 2.83 -17.01
CA VAL A 179 -13.46 2.34 -16.01
C VAL A 179 -14.59 1.53 -16.63
N GLU A 180 -15.00 1.85 -17.87
CA GLU A 180 -16.03 1.07 -18.58
C GLU A 180 -15.48 -0.28 -19.03
N ALA A 181 -14.20 -0.37 -19.45
CA ALA A 181 -13.52 -1.64 -19.70
C ALA A 181 -13.51 -2.55 -18.45
N ILE A 182 -13.14 -2.02 -17.28
CA ILE A 182 -13.13 -2.79 -16.01
C ILE A 182 -14.53 -3.27 -15.63
N ILE A 183 -15.54 -2.39 -15.67
CA ILE A 183 -16.92 -2.75 -15.33
C ILE A 183 -17.51 -3.71 -16.38
N GLY A 184 -17.20 -3.51 -17.65
CA GLY A 184 -17.58 -4.36 -18.77
C GLY A 184 -16.99 -5.77 -18.67
N GLY A 185 -15.72 -5.89 -18.28
CA GLY A 185 -15.09 -7.18 -17.98
C GLY A 185 -15.79 -7.91 -16.83
N ALA A 186 -16.14 -7.20 -15.75
CA ALA A 186 -16.91 -7.79 -14.66
C ALA A 186 -18.32 -8.24 -15.09
N ARG A 187 -18.97 -7.51 -16.02
CA ARG A 187 -20.25 -7.90 -16.64
C ARG A 187 -20.10 -9.16 -17.50
N ARG A 188 -19.04 -9.25 -18.32
CA ARG A 188 -18.75 -10.46 -19.12
C ARG A 188 -18.57 -11.68 -18.22
N LEU A 189 -17.72 -11.58 -17.19
CA LEU A 189 -17.51 -12.66 -16.22
C LEU A 189 -18.81 -13.07 -15.50
N ALA A 190 -19.66 -12.11 -15.12
CA ALA A 190 -20.94 -12.40 -14.45
C ALA A 190 -21.99 -13.06 -15.37
N ALA A 191 -21.85 -12.93 -16.69
CA ALA A 191 -22.75 -13.46 -17.70
C ALA A 191 -22.20 -14.71 -18.44
N ASP A 192 -21.01 -15.19 -18.06
CA ASP A 192 -20.37 -16.34 -18.68
C ASP A 192 -21.13 -17.65 -18.35
N PRO A 193 -21.59 -18.43 -19.35
CA PRO A 193 -22.31 -19.69 -19.11
C PRO A 193 -21.43 -20.77 -18.45
N ASN A 194 -20.10 -20.66 -18.55
CA ASN A 194 -19.13 -21.56 -17.93
C ASN A 194 -18.66 -21.09 -16.55
N LEU A 195 -19.27 -20.03 -15.98
CA LEU A 195 -18.89 -19.49 -14.67
C LEU A 195 -18.98 -20.58 -13.58
N PRO A 196 -17.86 -20.95 -12.92
CA PRO A 196 -17.88 -21.96 -11.87
C PRO A 196 -18.62 -21.46 -10.63
N GLU A 197 -18.91 -22.37 -9.70
CA GLU A 197 -19.52 -22.03 -8.40
C GLU A 197 -18.80 -20.86 -7.73
N GLN A 198 -19.56 -20.00 -7.03
CA GLN A 198 -19.07 -18.75 -6.43
C GLN A 198 -17.81 -18.91 -5.55
N GLN A 199 -17.57 -20.10 -5.00
CA GLN A 199 -16.39 -20.42 -4.19
C GLN A 199 -15.09 -20.58 -4.99
N PHE A 200 -15.17 -20.87 -6.30
CA PHE A 200 -14.02 -21.02 -7.21
C PHE A 200 -13.78 -19.77 -8.09
N VAL A 201 -14.77 -18.89 -8.24
CA VAL A 201 -14.61 -17.58 -8.88
C VAL A 201 -13.47 -16.78 -8.22
N LYS A 202 -12.57 -16.18 -9.01
CA LYS A 202 -11.46 -15.33 -8.52
C LYS A 202 -11.99 -14.26 -7.54
N HIS A 203 -11.24 -13.94 -6.48
CA HIS A 203 -11.61 -12.83 -5.59
C HIS A 203 -11.49 -11.49 -6.35
N PRO A 204 -12.35 -10.48 -6.09
CA PRO A 204 -12.36 -9.24 -6.87
C PRO A 204 -11.04 -8.49 -6.81
N THR A 205 -10.33 -8.52 -5.68
CA THR A 205 -8.99 -7.92 -5.56
C THR A 205 -7.96 -8.64 -6.44
N THR A 206 -8.02 -9.97 -6.51
CA THR A 206 -7.12 -10.79 -7.34
C THR A 206 -7.41 -10.62 -8.83
N TRP A 207 -8.69 -10.60 -9.22
CA TRP A 207 -9.11 -10.38 -10.60
C TRP A 207 -8.73 -8.98 -11.09
N LEU A 208 -8.95 -7.94 -10.27
CA LEU A 208 -8.53 -6.57 -10.59
C LEU A 208 -7.00 -6.43 -10.71
N ASN A 209 -6.23 -7.05 -9.81
CA ASN A 209 -4.76 -6.96 -9.86
C ASN A 209 -4.14 -7.77 -11.01
N GLY A 210 -4.85 -8.76 -11.55
CA GLY A 210 -4.44 -9.55 -12.71
C GLY A 210 -5.06 -9.08 -14.03
N GLU A 211 -5.55 -7.83 -14.08
CA GLU A 211 -6.11 -7.19 -15.28
C GLU A 211 -7.25 -7.99 -15.96
N GLY A 212 -7.99 -8.79 -15.18
CA GLY A 212 -8.92 -9.81 -15.70
C GLY A 212 -10.15 -9.30 -16.44
N TRP A 213 -10.26 -8.00 -16.73
CA TRP A 213 -11.18 -7.50 -17.74
C TRP A 213 -10.72 -7.84 -19.16
N ASP A 214 -9.42 -8.06 -19.36
CA ASP A 214 -8.82 -8.53 -20.61
C ASP A 214 -8.61 -10.07 -20.63
N ASP A 215 -9.07 -10.80 -19.60
CA ASP A 215 -9.12 -12.28 -19.63
C ASP A 215 -10.04 -12.76 -20.78
N GLU A 216 -9.60 -13.77 -21.53
CA GLU A 216 -10.43 -14.53 -22.48
C GLU A 216 -11.60 -15.26 -21.78
N PRO A 217 -12.72 -15.55 -22.47
CA PRO A 217 -13.88 -16.23 -21.87
C PRO A 217 -13.52 -17.60 -21.28
N LEU A 218 -14.25 -18.01 -20.24
CA LEU A 218 -13.90 -19.24 -19.52
C LEU A 218 -14.08 -20.47 -20.43
N PRO A 219 -13.08 -21.37 -20.50
CA PRO A 219 -13.17 -22.56 -21.32
C PRO A 219 -14.33 -23.45 -20.87
N GLU A 220 -14.92 -24.18 -21.83
CA GLU A 220 -16.05 -25.07 -21.55
C GLU A 220 -15.74 -25.99 -20.37
N ARG A 221 -16.69 -26.04 -19.42
CA ARG A 221 -16.57 -26.91 -18.25
C ARG A 221 -16.74 -28.35 -18.70
N ILE A 222 -15.64 -28.98 -19.11
CA ILE A 222 -15.59 -30.43 -19.30
C ILE A 222 -15.84 -31.05 -17.93
N ASP A 223 -17.10 -31.38 -17.66
CA ASP A 223 -17.47 -32.21 -16.53
C ASP A 223 -16.67 -33.49 -16.69
N ARG A 224 -15.68 -33.67 -15.80
CA ARG A 224 -14.93 -34.91 -15.69
C ARG A 224 -15.93 -35.95 -15.22
N VAL A 225 -16.58 -36.60 -16.18
CA VAL A 225 -17.43 -37.78 -15.97
C VAL A 225 -16.65 -38.66 -15.02
N ARG A 226 -17.19 -38.80 -13.80
CA ARG A 226 -16.59 -39.64 -12.78
C ARG A 226 -16.40 -41.00 -13.45
N PRO A 227 -15.16 -41.52 -13.55
CA PRO A 227 -14.98 -42.84 -14.13
C PRO A 227 -15.92 -43.79 -13.39
N PRO A 228 -16.57 -44.74 -14.08
CA PRO A 228 -17.44 -45.71 -13.43
C PRO A 228 -16.73 -46.23 -12.19
N GLN A 229 -17.41 -46.20 -11.05
CA GLN A 229 -16.94 -46.99 -9.93
C GLN A 229 -17.18 -48.43 -10.36
N ASP A 230 -16.13 -49.06 -10.88
CA ASP A 230 -16.02 -50.50 -10.93
C ASP A 230 -16.00 -50.96 -9.47
N ASP A 231 -17.19 -51.18 -8.92
CA ASP A 231 -17.43 -52.10 -7.82
C ASP A 231 -16.89 -53.49 -8.22
N ASP A 232 -16.70 -54.37 -7.24
CA ASP A 232 -16.26 -55.77 -7.43
C ASP A 232 -14.77 -55.97 -7.80
N GLY A 233 -13.88 -55.86 -6.80
CA GLY A 233 -12.44 -56.11 -6.98
C GLY A 233 -11.65 -56.34 -5.69
N GLU A 234 -11.95 -57.44 -4.97
CA GLU A 234 -11.25 -57.88 -3.76
C GLU A 234 -9.74 -58.15 -4.02
N PHE A 235 -8.90 -57.13 -3.85
CA PHE A 235 -7.44 -57.27 -3.94
C PHE A 235 -6.86 -57.88 -2.66
N ASP A 236 -6.74 -59.21 -2.64
CA ASP A 236 -6.00 -59.97 -1.61
C ASP A 236 -4.49 -59.66 -1.69
N TRP A 237 -3.99 -58.90 -0.72
CA TRP A 237 -2.58 -58.50 -0.62
C TRP A 237 -1.66 -59.54 0.05
N LEU A 238 -2.14 -60.75 0.39
CA LEU A 238 -1.41 -61.69 1.25
C LEU A 238 -1.17 -63.10 0.66
N ARG A 239 -0.81 -63.17 -0.63
CA ARG A 239 -0.37 -64.44 -1.26
C ARG A 239 0.92 -64.38 -2.10
N ALA A 240 1.96 -63.72 -1.58
CA ALA A 240 3.30 -63.73 -2.20
C ALA A 240 4.46 -63.68 -1.19
N ARG A 241 4.52 -64.65 -0.27
CA ARG A 241 5.77 -65.02 0.44
C ARG A 241 5.75 -66.48 0.87
N SER A 242 6.27 -67.33 -0.02
CA SER A 242 6.79 -68.66 0.26
C SER A 242 8.16 -68.82 -0.39
#